data_AF-A0ABD4SZU3-F1
#
_entry.id   AF-A0ABD4SZU3-F1
#
_cell.length_a   1.000
_cell.length_b   1.000
_cell.length_c   1.000
_cell.angle_alpha   90.00
_cell.angle_beta   90.00
_cell.angle_gamma   90.00
#
_symmetry.space_group_name_H-M   'P 1'
#
loop_
_entity.id
_entity.type
_entity.pdbx_description
1 polymer ?
#
loop_
_entity_poly.entity_id
_entity_poly.type
_entity_poly.pdbx_seq_one_letter_code
_entity_poly.pdbx_strand_id
1 'polypeptide(L)'
;MLTYDPRCKRIGSYLIDAGLLDPNQVDVILADQAQTHLRFGDIAVARGWVSPATIEFLCSYIIEPERLLGSPIKPPDFFSTSLQ
;
A
#
# COMPACT_ATOMS: atom_id res chain seq x y z
N MET A 1 -14.02 13.23 -14.96
CA MET A 1 -13.78 13.43 -13.51
C MET A 1 -12.71 12.44 -13.11
N LEU A 2 -11.44 12.84 -13.02
CA LEU A 2 -10.35 11.96 -12.61
C LEU A 2 -10.23 12.06 -11.09
N THR A 3 -10.87 11.14 -10.36
CA THR A 3 -10.87 11.16 -8.89
C THR A 3 -9.71 10.36 -8.28
N TYR A 4 -8.79 9.86 -9.10
CA TYR A 4 -7.68 9.00 -8.68
C TYR A 4 -6.34 9.61 -9.08
N ASP A 5 -5.54 10.02 -8.10
CA ASP A 5 -4.15 10.41 -8.28
C ASP A 5 -3.24 9.48 -7.46
N PRO A 6 -2.49 8.55 -8.11
CA PRO A 6 -1.65 7.58 -7.40
C PRO A 6 -0.43 8.22 -6.73
N ARG A 7 -0.07 9.45 -7.08
CA ARG A 7 1.03 10.17 -6.42
C ARG A 7 0.62 10.70 -5.06
N CYS A 8 -0.68 10.92 -4.85
CA CYS A 8 -1.25 11.30 -3.55
C CYS A 8 -1.53 10.10 -2.62
N LYS A 9 -1.58 8.88 -3.16
CA LYS A 9 -1.87 7.67 -2.36
C LYS A 9 -0.67 7.30 -1.48
N ARG A 10 -0.93 7.12 -0.18
CA ARG A 10 0.08 6.78 0.82
C ARG A 10 0.26 5.26 0.94
N ILE A 11 1.45 4.82 1.37
CA ILE A 11 1.77 3.40 1.53
C ILE A 11 0.79 2.66 2.45
N GLY A 12 0.33 3.31 3.53
CA GLY A 12 -0.69 2.75 4.43
C GLY A 12 -1.99 2.37 3.71
N SER A 13 -2.44 3.18 2.74
CA SER A 13 -3.63 2.86 1.94
C SER A 13 -3.41 1.62 1.06
N TYR A 14 -2.23 1.47 0.45
CA TYR A 14 -1.93 0.27 -0.33
C TYR A 14 -1.89 -1.00 0.54
N LEU A 15 -1.38 -0.88 1.76
CA LEU A 15 -1.35 -1.99 2.71
C LEU A 15 -2.75 -2.37 3.21
N ILE A 16 -3.65 -1.38 3.39
CA ILE A 16 -5.06 -1.63 3.67
C ILE A 16 -5.76 -2.30 2.49
N ASP A 17 -5.59 -1.79 1.28
CA ASP A 17 -6.21 -2.34 0.06
C ASP A 17 -5.77 -3.79 -0.21
N ALA A 18 -4.51 -4.12 0.16
CA ALA A 18 -3.97 -5.46 0.09
C ALA A 18 -4.38 -6.38 1.25
N GLY A 19 -5.13 -5.88 2.24
CA GLY A 19 -5.53 -6.62 3.43
C GLY A 19 -4.38 -6.95 4.39
N LEU A 20 -3.25 -6.27 4.26
CA LEU A 20 -2.04 -6.48 5.07
C LEU A 20 -2.07 -5.69 6.38
N LEU A 21 -2.80 -4.58 6.40
CA LEU A 21 -3.03 -3.76 7.59
C LEU A 21 -4.50 -3.36 7.69
N ASP A 22 -4.99 -3.15 8.90
CA ASP A 22 -6.26 -2.49 9.16
C ASP A 22 -6.06 -0.99 9.48
N PRO A 23 -7.12 -0.15 9.39
CA PRO A 23 -7.04 1.27 9.75
C PRO A 23 -6.48 1.53 11.16
N ASN A 24 -6.83 0.71 12.15
CA ASN A 24 -6.33 0.89 13.52
C ASN A 24 -4.82 0.64 13.61
N GLN A 25 -4.30 -0.37 12.91
CA GLN A 25 -2.85 -0.59 12.81
C GLN A 25 -2.15 0.59 12.13
N VAL A 26 -2.75 1.18 11.10
CA VAL A 26 -2.20 2.38 10.46
C VAL A 26 -2.11 3.54 11.45
N ASP A 27 -3.17 3.79 12.23
CA ASP A 27 -3.16 4.85 13.25
C ASP A 27 -2.08 4.63 14.31
N VAL A 28 -1.88 3.39 14.74
CA VAL A 28 -0.80 3.05 15.68
C VAL A 28 0.59 3.30 15.08
N ILE A 29 0.82 2.94 13.80
CA ILE A 29 2.10 3.23 13.14
C ILE A 29 2.32 4.74 13.03
N LEU A 30 1.29 5.53 12.72
CA LEU A 30 1.39 6.98 12.63
C LEU A 30 1.71 7.62 13.99
N ALA A 31 1.12 7.11 15.06
CA ALA A 31 1.41 7.56 16.42
C ALA A 31 2.86 7.25 16.83
N ASP A 32 3.38 6.07 16.47
CA ASP A 32 4.78 5.69 16.68
C ASP A 32 5.74 6.53 15.83
N GLN A 33 5.37 6.80 14.58
CA GLN A 33 6.17 7.59 13.65
C GLN A 33 6.38 9.01 14.17
N ALA A 34 5.36 9.59 14.80
CA ALA A 34 5.43 10.91 15.44
C ALA A 34 6.38 10.94 16.65
N GLN A 35 6.63 9.80 17.30
CA GLN A 35 7.47 9.71 18.50
C GLN A 35 8.90 9.24 18.21
N THR A 36 9.09 8.43 17.17
CA THR A 36 10.35 7.71 16.91
C THR A 36 11.13 8.22 15.69
N HIS A 37 10.51 9.04 14.85
CA HIS A 37 11.04 9.46 13.54
C HIS A 37 11.39 8.30 12.57
N LEU A 38 11.00 7.06 12.88
CA LEU A 38 11.18 5.91 12.00
C LEU A 38 10.23 5.99 10.79
N ARG A 39 10.58 5.31 9.69
CA ARG A 39 9.68 5.27 8.53
C ARG A 39 8.50 4.35 8.84
N PHE A 40 7.36 4.64 8.21
CA PHE A 40 6.13 3.86 8.35
C PHE A 40 6.37 2.34 8.18
N GLY A 41 7.09 1.95 7.12
CA GLY A 41 7.40 0.54 6.84
C GLY A 41 8.29 -0.10 7.92
N ASP A 42 9.27 0.64 8.45
CA ASP A 42 10.16 0.13 9.48
C ASP A 42 9.42 -0.16 10.78
N ILE A 43 8.46 0.70 11.16
CA ILE A 43 7.61 0.52 12.33
C ILE A 43 6.67 -0.69 12.13
N ALA A 44 6.06 -0.80 10.96
CA ALA A 44 5.17 -1.91 10.64
C ALA A 44 5.90 -3.27 10.68
N VAL A 45 7.16 -3.30 10.26
CA VAL A 45 8.06 -4.47 10.37
C VAL A 45 8.46 -4.72 11.82
N ALA A 46 8.87 -3.69 12.56
CA ALA A 46 9.26 -3.82 13.97
C ALA A 46 8.12 -4.36 14.85
N ARG A 47 6.87 -4.06 14.50
CA ARG A 47 5.66 -4.58 15.16
C ARG A 47 5.26 -5.99 14.70
N GLY A 48 5.90 -6.54 13.67
CA GLY A 48 5.64 -7.88 13.14
C GLY A 48 4.36 -7.99 12.31
N TRP A 49 3.78 -6.88 11.85
CA TRP A 49 2.54 -6.89 11.07
C TRP A 49 2.77 -7.15 9.59
N VAL A 50 3.90 -6.70 9.07
CA VAL A 50 4.31 -6.92 7.69
C VAL A 50 5.78 -7.30 7.65
N SER A 51 6.18 -8.09 6.65
CA SER A 51 7.59 -8.41 6.44
C SER A 51 8.30 -7.31 5.64
N PRO A 52 9.61 -7.11 5.81
CA PRO A 52 10.36 -6.12 5.02
C PRO A 52 10.32 -6.45 3.52
N ALA A 53 10.32 -7.74 3.16
CA ALA A 53 10.17 -8.19 1.78
C ALA A 53 8.80 -7.80 1.18
N THR A 54 7.73 -7.82 1.98
CA THR A 54 6.40 -7.38 1.55
C THR A 54 6.38 -5.88 1.23
N ILE A 55 7.03 -5.06 2.08
CA ILE A 55 7.15 -3.62 1.84
C ILE A 55 7.93 -3.33 0.56
N GLU A 56 9.06 -4.03 0.36
CA GLU A 56 9.89 -3.89 -0.84
C GLU A 56 9.09 -4.29 -2.09
N PHE A 57 8.41 -5.43 -2.06
CA PHE A 57 7.56 -5.89 -3.16
C PHE A 57 6.49 -4.87 -3.52
N LEU A 58 5.76 -4.35 -2.53
CA LEU A 58 4.71 -3.36 -2.75
C LEU A 58 5.27 -2.09 -3.40
N CYS A 59 6.43 -1.63 -2.93
CA CYS A 59 7.08 -0.43 -3.46
C CYS A 59 7.51 -0.62 -4.92
N SER A 60 8.25 -1.69 -5.21
CA SER A 60 8.86 -1.94 -6.52
C SER A 60 7.87 -2.36 -7.60
N TYR A 61 6.83 -3.13 -7.24
CA TYR A 61 5.94 -3.75 -8.23
C TYR A 61 4.54 -3.15 -8.27
N ILE A 62 4.14 -2.35 -7.27
CA ILE A 62 2.82 -1.73 -7.22
C ILE A 62 2.93 -0.21 -7.20
N ILE A 63 3.55 0.37 -6.18
CA ILE A 63 3.54 1.83 -5.96
C ILE A 63 4.27 2.56 -7.09
N GLU A 64 5.53 2.22 -7.34
CA GLU A 64 6.34 2.91 -8.35
C GLU A 64 5.77 2.77 -9.77
N PRO A 65 5.37 1.58 -10.23
CA PRO A 65 4.76 1.45 -11.56
C PRO A 65 3.44 2.22 -11.67
N GLU A 66 2.60 2.22 -10.64
CA GLU A 66 1.33 2.95 -10.64
C GLU A 66 1.52 4.48 -10.71
N ARG A 67 2.53 5.00 -10.01
CA ARG A 67 2.92 6.42 -10.06
C ARG A 67 3.44 6.85 -11.42
N LEU A 68 4.14 5.96 -12.12
CA LEU A 68 4.62 6.17 -13.48
C LEU A 68 3.45 6.12 -14.50
N LEU A 69 2.53 5.17 -14.33
CA LEU A 69 1.38 4.98 -15.22
C LEU A 69 0.27 6.01 -15.01
N GLY A 70 0.19 6.64 -13.84
CA GLY A 70 -0.87 7.60 -13.51
C GLY A 70 -2.26 6.97 -13.42
N SER A 71 -2.34 5.64 -13.31
CA SER A 71 -3.59 4.87 -13.23
C SER A 71 -3.37 3.62 -12.38
N PRO A 72 -4.41 3.08 -11.71
CA PRO A 72 -4.28 1.90 -10.87
C PRO A 72 -3.81 0.72 -11.70
N ILE A 73 -2.85 -0.06 -11.17
CA ILE A 73 -2.52 -1.35 -11.77
C ILE A 73 -3.70 -2.26 -11.51
N LYS A 74 -4.58 -2.39 -12.50
CA LYS A 74 -5.63 -3.41 -12.46
C LYS A 74 -4.96 -4.77 -12.60
N PRO A 75 -5.29 -5.76 -11.76
CA PRO A 75 -4.93 -7.12 -12.09
C PRO A 75 -5.51 -7.43 -13.49
N PRO A 76 -4.79 -8.18 -14.33
CA PRO A 76 -5.30 -8.56 -15.65
C PRO A 76 -6.71 -9.09 -15.51
N ASP A 77 -7.62 -8.62 -16.37
CA ASP A 77 -9.06 -8.94 -16.38
C ASP A 77 -9.33 -10.43 -16.67
N PHE A 78 -8.79 -11.36 -15.88
CA PHE A 78 -9.04 -12.79 -16.02
C PHE A 78 -10.47 -13.17 -15.60
N PHE A 79 -11.12 -12.34 -14.77
CA PHE A 79 -12.45 -12.62 -14.24
C PHE A 79 -13.61 -11.97 -15.01
N SER A 80 -13.36 -11.16 -16.06
CA SER A 80 -14.43 -10.53 -16.85
C SER A 80 -14.95 -11.37 -18.01
N THR A 81 -14.24 -12.43 -18.43
CA THR A 81 -14.57 -13.17 -19.68
C THR A 81 -15.27 -14.51 -19.46
N SER A 82 -15.86 -14.78 -18.29
CA SER A 82 -16.63 -16.02 -18.10
C SER A 82 -17.91 -15.78 -17.31
N LEU A 83 -18.85 -15.05 -17.90
CA LEU A 83 -20.29 -15.23 -17.68
C LEU A 83 -21.07 -14.57 -18.84
N GLN A 84 -20.96 -15.17 -20.04
CA GLN A 84 -21.99 -15.07 -21.08
C GLN A 84 -22.42 -16.48 -21.47
#